data_AF-A0A978S747-F1
#
_entry.id   AF-A0A978S747-F1
#
_cell.length_a   1.000
_cell.length_b   1.000
_cell.length_c   1.000
_cell.angle_alpha   90.00
_cell.angle_beta   90.00
_cell.angle_gamma   90.00
#
_symmetry.space_group_name_H-M   'P 1'
#
loop_
_entity.id
_entity.type
_entity.pdbx_description
1 polymer ?
#
loop_
_entity_poly.entity_id
_entity_poly.type
_entity_poly.pdbx_seq_one_letter_code
_entity_poly.pdbx_strand_id
1 'polypeptide(L)' 'MFLTIPLDLDPTMLRTTNAIERRFREVKRRTRPMGTFSDRTSMDRILFAVFIDENRKEGVVTPFLLTQNS' A
#
# COMPACT_ATOMS: atom_id res chain seq x y z
N MET A 1 24.29 -15.44 16.85
CA MET A 1 23.75 -14.25 17.53
C MET A 1 23.59 -13.15 16.49
N PHE A 2 22.46 -13.12 15.78
CA PHE A 2 22.15 -12.08 14.79
C PHE A 2 20.64 -11.80 14.88
N LEU A 3 20.34 -10.67 15.53
CA LEU A 3 19.06 -9.96 15.57
C LEU A 3 17.82 -10.72 16.08
N THR A 4 17.68 -10.77 17.41
CA THR A 4 16.36 -10.61 18.04
C THR A 4 15.94 -9.14 17.91
N ILE A 5 15.34 -8.77 16.79
CA ILE A 5 14.56 -7.53 16.75
C ILE A 5 13.36 -7.77 17.68
N PRO A 6 13.09 -6.90 18.67
CA PRO A 6 11.88 -6.99 19.46
C PRO A 6 10.69 -6.64 18.55
N LEU A 7 10.17 -7.65 17.87
CA LEU A 7 8.88 -7.58 17.21
C LEU A 7 7.86 -8.02 18.25
N ASP A 8 7.21 -7.07 18.92
CA ASP A 8 5.95 -7.29 19.65
C ASP A 8 4.81 -7.79 18.72
N LEU A 9 5.10 -7.90 17.42
CA LEU A 9 4.26 -8.49 16.40
C LEU A 9 4.42 -10.01 16.45
N ASP A 10 3.33 -10.70 16.81
CA ASP A 10 3.22 -12.16 16.77
C ASP A 10 3.83 -12.69 15.45
N PRO A 11 4.79 -13.65 15.48
CA PRO A 11 5.42 -14.20 14.28
C PRO A 11 4.40 -14.79 13.28
N THR A 12 3.18 -15.07 13.72
CA THR A 12 2.06 -15.46 12.87
C THR A 12 1.61 -14.32 11.96
N MET A 13 1.59 -13.08 12.45
CA MET A 13 1.19 -11.90 11.67
C MET A 13 2.23 -11.50 10.62
N LEU A 14 3.52 -11.69 10.93
CA LEU A 14 4.61 -11.49 9.97
C LEU A 14 4.61 -12.52 8.84
N ARG A 15 4.11 -13.73 9.12
CA ARG A 15 3.96 -14.79 8.13
C ARG A 15 2.74 -14.59 7.21
N THR A 16 1.81 -13.71 7.59
CA THR A 16 0.61 -13.46 6.79
C THR A 16 0.76 -12.23 5.93
N THR A 17 0.78 -12.42 4.62
CA THR A 17 0.69 -11.35 3.61
C THR A 17 -0.73 -10.83 3.41
N ASN A 18 -1.71 -11.28 4.22
CA ASN A 18 -3.14 -10.97 4.13
C ASN A 18 -3.42 -9.46 3.96
N ALA A 19 -2.73 -8.62 4.73
CA ALA A 19 -2.87 -7.17 4.62
C ALA A 19 -2.42 -6.66 3.25
N ILE A 20 -1.24 -7.09 2.81
CA ILE A 20 -0.61 -6.69 1.54
C ILE A 20 -1.42 -7.21 0.34
N GLU A 21 -1.83 -8.49 0.38
CA GLU A 21 -2.63 -9.13 -0.67
C GLU A 21 -3.97 -8.44 -0.88
N ARG A 22 -4.62 -7.97 0.20
CA ARG A 22 -5.88 -7.24 0.10
C ARG A 22 -5.69 -5.92 -0.66
N ARG A 23 -4.58 -5.22 -0.43
CA ARG A 23 -4.25 -3.98 -1.16
C ARG A 23 -3.97 -4.24 -2.63
N PHE A 24 -3.15 -5.25 -2.94
CA PHE A 24 -2.84 -5.60 -4.33
C PHE A 24 -4.07 -6.13 -5.10
N ARG A 25 -5.00 -6.80 -4.42
CA ARG A 25 -6.27 -7.22 -5.02
C ARG A 25 -7.10 -6.01 -5.47
N GLU A 26 -7.13 -4.95 -4.67
CA GLU A 26 -7.88 -3.73 -4.99
C GLU A 26 -7.21 -2.95 -6.13
N VAL A 27 -5.88 -2.83 -6.14
CA VAL A 27 -5.13 -2.27 -7.27
C VAL A 27 -5.47 -3.05 -8.55
N LYS A 28 -5.37 -4.39 -8.51
CA LYS A 28 -5.67 -5.26 -9.65
C LYS A 28 -7.11 -5.11 -10.13
N ARG A 29 -8.09 -4.92 -9.24
CA ARG A 29 -9.50 -4.70 -9.61
C ARG A 29 -9.68 -3.41 -10.41
N ARG A 30 -9.01 -2.33 -10.00
CA ARG A 30 -9.10 -1.01 -10.66
C ARG A 30 -8.36 -0.94 -11.99
N THR A 31 -7.30 -1.74 -12.16
CA THR A 31 -6.54 -1.83 -13.42
C THR A 31 -7.11 -2.85 -14.41
N ARG A 32 -7.92 -3.82 -13.94
CA ARG A 32 -8.57 -4.84 -14.76
C ARG A 32 -9.36 -4.31 -15.98
N PRO A 33 -10.14 -3.21 -15.88
CA PRO A 33 -10.84 -2.66 -17.04
C PRO A 33 -9.95 -1.81 -17.97
N MET A 34 -8.74 -1.43 -17.54
CA MET A 34 -7.94 -0.43 -18.26
C MET A 34 -7.07 -1.01 -19.38
N GLY A 35 -6.79 -2.32 -19.37
CA GLY A 35 -6.11 -3.05 -20.46
C GLY A 35 -4.63 -2.70 -20.68
N THR A 36 -4.30 -1.41 -20.83
CA THR A 36 -2.95 -0.88 -20.97
C THR A 36 -2.88 0.51 -20.33
N PHE A 37 -1.81 0.81 -19.58
CA PHE A 37 -1.55 2.17 -19.11
C PHE A 37 -0.69 2.93 -20.11
N SER A 38 -1.17 4.06 -20.61
CA SER A 38 -0.42 4.92 -21.53
C SER A 38 0.78 5.59 -20.87
N ASP A 39 0.66 5.98 -19.59
CA ASP A 39 1.68 6.75 -18.88
C ASP A 39 1.95 6.21 -17.47
N ARG A 40 3.22 6.26 -17.04
CA ARG A 40 3.63 5.88 -15.67
C ARG A 40 2.91 6.71 -14.60
N THR A 41 2.68 7.99 -14.86
CA THR A 41 1.94 8.89 -13.96
C THR A 41 0.51 8.41 -13.68
N SER A 42 -0.13 7.76 -14.64
CA SER A 42 -1.48 7.19 -14.44
C SER A 42 -1.44 5.99 -13.49
N MET A 43 -0.38 5.18 -13.57
CA MET A 43 -0.16 4.06 -12.65
C MET A 43 0.11 4.56 -11.23
N ASP A 44 0.99 5.55 -11.08
CA ASP A 44 1.34 6.12 -9.79
C ASP A 44 0.10 6.70 -9.09
N ARG A 45 -0.75 7.42 -9.82
CA ARG A 45 -2.01 7.95 -9.27
C ARG A 45 -2.94 6.87 -8.71
N ILE A 46 -3.09 5.74 -9.42
CA ILE A 46 -3.94 4.63 -8.95
C ILE A 46 -3.34 4.02 -7.69
N LEU A 47 -2.01 3.85 -7.67
CA LEU A 47 -1.29 3.27 -6.55
C LEU A 47 -1.40 4.16 -5.30
N PHE A 48 -1.09 5.45 -5.42
CA PHE A 48 -1.21 6.42 -4.34
C PHE A 48 -2.66 6.54 -3.85
N ALA A 49 -3.64 6.55 -4.76
CA ALA A 49 -5.05 6.62 -4.35
C ALA A 49 -5.49 5.40 -3.53
N VAL A 50 -5.04 4.19 -3.87
CA VAL A 50 -5.38 2.98 -3.11
C VAL A 50 -4.69 2.99 -1.74
N PHE A 51 -3.42 3.39 -1.68
CA PHE A 51 -2.71 3.46 -0.41
C PHE A 51 -3.26 4.56 0.51
N ILE A 52 -3.62 5.73 -0.01
CA ILE A 52 -4.21 6.81 0.80
C ILE A 52 -5.59 6.42 1.33
N ASP A 53 -6.43 5.82 0.48
CA ASP A 53 -7.76 5.34 0.89
C ASP A 53 -7.66 4.30 2.02
N GLU A 54 -6.65 3.44 1.95
CA GLU A 54 -6.44 2.48 3.02
C GLU A 54 -5.84 3.10 4.28
N ASN A 55 -4.83 3.95 4.16
CA ASN A 55 -4.27 4.64 5.33
C ASN A 55 -5.35 5.46 6.06
N ARG A 56 -6.36 5.97 5.33
CA ARG A 56 -7.54 6.61 5.90
C ARG A 56 -8.45 5.66 6.67
N LYS A 57 -8.63 4.43 6.20
CA LYS A 57 -9.41 3.40 6.88
C LYS A 57 -8.74 2.94 8.18
N GLU A 58 -7.41 2.85 8.17
CA GLU A 58 -6.62 2.43 9.34
C GLU A 58 -6.34 3.60 10.32
N GLY A 59 -6.73 4.84 9.99
CA GLY A 59 -6.52 6.01 10.83
C GLY A 59 -5.06 6.50 10.91
N VAL A 60 -4.17 5.95 10.08
CA VAL A 60 -2.72 6.24 10.07
C VAL A 60 -2.36 7.35 9.07
N VAL A 61 -3.35 8.12 8.58
CA VAL A 61 -3.11 9.21 7.64
C VAL A 61 -2.17 10.23 8.26
N THR A 62 -0.96 10.31 7.72
CA THR A 62 -0.05 11.41 7.94
C THR A 62 -0.37 12.48 6.88
N PRO A 63 -1.04 13.59 7.23
CA PRO A 63 -1.46 14.60 6.26
C PRO A 63 -0.30 15.32 5.56
N PHE A 64 0.95 15.11 6.00
CA PHE A 64 2.12 15.88 5.55
C PHE A 64 3.13 15.12 4.67
N LEU A 65 2.99 13.82 4.43
CA LEU A 65 4.01 13.05 3.68
C LEU A 65 3.87 13.10 2.15
N LEU A 66 2.85 13.75 1.60
CA LEU A 66 2.57 13.77 0.15
C LEU A 66 2.87 15.11 -0.54
N THR A 67 3.34 16.13 0.19
CA THR A 67 3.86 17.35 -0.45
C THR A 67 5.35 17.16 -0.70
N GLN A 68 5.71 16.51 -1.80
CA GLN A 68 7.01 16.77 -2.41
C GLN A 68 6.83 18.04 -3.27
N ASN A 69 7.21 19.18 -2.70
CA ASN A 69 7.50 20.38 -3.48
C ASN A 69 8.82 20.15 -4.22
N SER A 70 8.77 20.02 -5.55
CA SER A 70 9.77 20.51 -6.52
C SER A 70 9.21 20.36 -7.93
#